data_AF-A0A072NED8-F1
#
_entry.id   AF-A0A072NED8-F1
#
_cell.length_a   1.000
_cell.length_b   1.000
_cell.length_c   1.000
_cell.angle_alpha   90.00
_cell.angle_beta   90.00
_cell.angle_gamma   90.00
#
_symmetry.space_group_name_H-M   'P 1'
#
loop_
_entity.id
_entity.type
_entity.pdbx_description
1 polymer ?
#
loop_
_entity_poly.entity_id
_entity_poly.type
_entity_poly.pdbx_seq_one_letter_code
_entity_poly.pdbx_strand_id
1 'polypeptide(L)'
;MGGQADAAVGLQGQIRNLPFSPSVQGRTLVLLTHLTEGRLIGMGQLRDEGLFRVVIPDEFRPPVRPAGFCPGVRSFPQEPRTYVAEQLLVFEPSQDRVRVLSQADHPQHPTRRVQWMYSDRPARVQGRCQGLNTRYDLSLRAGWNAVMTVSRSGSFVVRGAEPGLPYWAGEPLSPARRLFPALFGPQAAGGR
;
A
#
# COMPACT_ATOMS: atom_id res chain seq x y z
N MET A 1 -14.37 27.13 16.37
CA MET A 1 -13.48 26.15 17.03
C MET A 1 -14.32 24.94 17.39
N GLY A 2 -14.02 23.79 16.80
CA GLY A 2 -14.64 22.50 17.07
C GLY A 2 -13.69 21.45 16.51
N GLY A 3 -12.95 20.79 17.41
CA GLY A 3 -11.79 19.96 17.09
C GLY A 3 -12.17 18.80 16.18
N GLN A 4 -11.54 18.78 15.01
CA GLN A 4 -11.50 17.61 14.14
C GLN A 4 -10.51 16.65 14.80
N ALA A 5 -11.04 15.65 15.49
CA ALA A 5 -10.25 14.55 16.05
C ALA A 5 -9.31 13.98 14.98
N ASP A 6 -8.09 13.65 15.41
CA ASP A 6 -6.92 13.28 14.63
C ASP A 6 -7.21 12.46 13.37
N ALA A 7 -6.60 12.88 12.26
CA ALA A 7 -6.89 12.38 10.93
C ALA A 7 -6.32 10.96 10.73
N ALA A 8 -7.16 9.94 10.92
CA ALA A 8 -6.91 8.60 10.41
C ALA A 8 -6.46 8.68 8.93
N VAL A 9 -5.26 8.18 8.63
CA VAL A 9 -4.72 8.26 7.26
C VAL A 9 -5.60 7.42 6.34
N GLY A 10 -6.28 8.11 5.43
CA GLY A 10 -7.11 7.48 4.40
C GLY A 10 -6.30 7.20 3.14
N LEU A 11 -6.15 5.93 2.76
CA LEU A 11 -5.68 5.54 1.43
C LEU A 11 -6.88 5.56 0.49
N GLN A 12 -6.87 6.46 -0.49
CA GLN A 12 -7.98 6.57 -1.45
C GLN A 12 -7.53 6.25 -2.86
N GLY A 13 -8.44 5.71 -3.66
CA GLY A 13 -8.15 5.32 -5.02
C GLY A 13 -9.39 4.95 -5.82
N GLN A 14 -9.16 4.72 -7.11
CA GLN A 14 -10.15 4.18 -8.04
C GLN A 14 -9.55 2.98 -8.76
N ILE A 15 -10.27 1.85 -8.75
CA ILE A 15 -9.90 0.66 -9.51
C ILE A 15 -10.49 0.76 -10.91
N ARG A 16 -9.68 0.61 -11.96
CA ARG A 16 -10.10 0.90 -13.35
C ARG A 16 -10.53 -0.31 -14.17
N ASN A 17 -10.15 -1.52 -13.79
CA ASN A 17 -10.35 -2.74 -14.58
C ASN A 17 -11.21 -3.81 -13.87
N LEU A 18 -12.09 -3.39 -12.95
CA LEU A 18 -13.08 -4.28 -12.37
C LEU A 18 -14.47 -3.98 -12.93
N PRO A 19 -15.24 -5.00 -13.33
CA PRO A 19 -16.65 -4.80 -13.65
C PRO A 19 -17.42 -4.52 -12.35
N PHE A 20 -17.91 -3.30 -12.16
CA PHE A 20 -18.71 -2.94 -11.00
C PHE A 20 -20.18 -3.24 -11.27
N SER A 21 -20.68 -4.33 -10.70
CA SER A 21 -22.12 -4.61 -10.64
C SER A 21 -22.71 -4.05 -9.34
N PRO A 22 -23.91 -3.45 -9.35
CA PRO A 22 -24.61 -3.00 -8.14
C PRO A 22 -24.77 -4.09 -7.08
N SER A 23 -24.83 -5.36 -7.48
CA SER A 23 -24.94 -6.50 -6.55
C SER A 23 -23.65 -6.82 -5.77
N VAL A 24 -22.52 -6.26 -6.19
CA VAL A 24 -21.16 -6.46 -5.64
C VAL A 24 -20.67 -5.22 -4.87
N GLN A 25 -21.25 -4.05 -5.17
CA GLN A 25 -20.98 -2.77 -4.50
C GLN A 25 -21.43 -2.83 -3.02
N GLY A 26 -20.66 -2.22 -2.12
CA GLY A 26 -20.93 -2.18 -0.67
C GLY A 26 -20.65 -3.48 0.09
N ARG A 27 -20.49 -4.62 -0.59
CA ARG A 27 -20.13 -5.92 0.00
C ARG A 27 -18.67 -6.31 -0.20
N THR A 28 -18.00 -5.65 -1.14
CA THR A 28 -16.60 -5.88 -1.47
C THR A 28 -15.71 -5.01 -0.59
N LEU A 29 -14.70 -5.63 0.00
CA LEU A 29 -13.76 -4.96 0.90
C LEU A 29 -12.45 -4.67 0.17
N VAL A 30 -11.87 -3.50 0.46
CA VAL A 30 -10.49 -3.19 0.12
C VAL A 30 -9.66 -3.30 1.39
N LEU A 31 -8.66 -4.15 1.39
CA LEU A 31 -7.86 -4.49 2.57
C LEU A 31 -6.43 -4.02 2.35
N LEU A 32 -5.89 -3.23 3.27
CA LEU A 32 -4.45 -2.97 3.33
C LEU A 32 -3.81 -4.02 4.22
N THR A 33 -2.82 -4.73 3.68
CA THR A 33 -2.26 -5.92 4.32
C THR A 33 -0.74 -5.90 4.29
N HIS A 34 -0.15 -6.62 5.24
CA HIS A 34 1.22 -7.12 5.17
C HIS A 34 1.11 -8.64 5.07
N LEU A 35 1.29 -9.17 3.86
CA LEU A 35 1.02 -10.58 3.57
C LEU A 35 2.05 -11.48 4.25
N THR A 36 3.32 -11.08 4.28
CA THR A 36 4.38 -11.86 4.91
C THR A 36 4.18 -11.99 6.43
N GLU A 37 3.65 -10.97 7.09
CA GLU A 37 3.29 -11.02 8.51
C GLU A 37 1.85 -11.47 8.77
N GLY A 38 1.08 -11.76 7.71
CA GLY A 38 -0.32 -12.17 7.82
C GLY A 38 -1.23 -11.14 8.49
N ARG A 39 -0.93 -9.85 8.35
CA ARG A 39 -1.57 -8.77 9.13
C ARG A 39 -2.51 -7.92 8.28
N LEU A 40 -3.73 -7.70 8.78
CA LEU A 40 -4.62 -6.67 8.29
C LEU A 40 -4.28 -5.33 8.95
N ILE A 41 -3.88 -4.35 8.15
CA ILE A 41 -3.46 -3.02 8.62
C ILE A 41 -4.64 -2.05 8.60
N GLY A 42 -5.49 -2.15 7.59
CA GLY A 42 -6.62 -1.27 7.41
C GLY A 42 -7.63 -1.85 6.45
N MET A 43 -8.85 -1.33 6.50
CA MET A 43 -9.91 -1.75 5.59
C MET A 43 -10.77 -0.59 5.12
N GLY A 44 -11.42 -0.81 3.99
CA GLY A 44 -12.40 0.07 3.39
C GLY A 44 -13.42 -0.72 2.60
N GLN A 45 -14.51 -0.07 2.23
CA GLN A 45 -15.47 -0.63 1.29
C GLN A 45 -15.21 -0.11 -0.11
N LEU A 46 -15.40 -0.97 -1.08
CA LEU A 46 -15.47 -0.59 -2.47
C LEU A 46 -16.85 0.04 -2.75
N ARG A 47 -16.83 1.24 -3.29
CA ARG A 47 -17.98 2.08 -3.63
C ARG A 47 -18.18 2.11 -5.14
N ASP A 48 -19.14 2.93 -5.56
CA ASP A 48 -19.52 3.13 -6.96
C ASP A 48 -18.30 3.50 -7.81
N GLU A 49 -18.32 3.03 -9.05
CA GLU A 49 -17.26 3.30 -10.05
C GLU A 49 -15.84 2.89 -9.61
N GLY A 50 -15.74 1.95 -8.67
CA GLY A 50 -14.46 1.43 -8.19
C GLY A 50 -13.73 2.32 -7.20
N LEU A 51 -14.39 3.34 -6.68
CA LEU A 51 -13.84 4.23 -5.67
C LEU A 51 -13.72 3.50 -4.33
N PHE A 52 -12.64 3.76 -3.60
CA PHE A 52 -12.49 3.25 -2.24
C PHE A 52 -11.72 4.23 -1.37
N ARG A 53 -11.93 4.08 -0.05
CA ARG A 53 -11.11 4.69 0.99
C ARG A 53 -10.84 3.63 2.05
N VAL A 54 -9.57 3.26 2.20
CA VAL A 54 -9.11 2.41 3.30
C VAL A 54 -8.73 3.30 4.46
N VAL A 55 -9.23 2.95 5.65
CA VAL A 55 -8.89 3.58 6.92
C VAL A 55 -7.90 2.68 7.65
N ILE A 56 -6.82 3.29 8.13
CA ILE A 56 -5.85 2.63 9.01
C ILE A 56 -6.19 3.08 10.44
N PRO A 57 -6.46 2.16 11.39
CA PRO A 57 -6.77 2.52 12.76
C PRO A 57 -5.64 3.29 13.43
N ASP A 58 -5.96 4.28 14.26
CA ASP A 58 -4.97 5.14 14.91
C ASP A 58 -4.14 4.41 15.96
N GLU A 59 -4.69 3.34 16.53
CA GLU A 59 -4.03 2.40 17.44
C GLU A 59 -3.05 1.47 16.72
N PHE A 60 -3.09 1.38 15.38
CA PHE A 60 -2.14 0.57 14.64
C PHE A 60 -0.73 1.15 14.81
N ARG A 61 0.13 0.40 15.50
CA ARG A 61 1.56 0.70 15.67
C ARG A 61 2.34 -0.26 14.78
N PRO A 62 2.78 0.17 13.57
CA PRO A 62 3.52 -0.70 12.68
C PRO A 62 4.84 -1.12 13.33
N PRO A 63 5.24 -2.41 13.27
CA PRO A 63 6.53 -2.87 13.75
C PRO A 63 7.66 -2.38 12.83
N VAL A 64 8.10 -1.13 13.02
CA VAL A 64 9.11 -0.49 12.18
C VAL A 64 10.50 -1.09 12.36
N ARG A 65 11.26 -1.22 11.27
CA ARG A 65 12.65 -1.71 11.23
C ARG A 65 13.53 -0.66 10.55
N PRO A 66 14.86 -0.67 10.74
CA PRO A 66 15.75 0.20 9.95
C PRO A 66 15.43 0.08 8.47
N ALA A 67 15.35 1.21 7.76
CA ALA A 67 14.93 1.24 6.37
C ALA A 67 15.86 0.41 5.47
N GLY A 68 17.13 0.26 5.86
CA GLY A 68 18.07 -0.64 5.20
C GLY A 68 18.33 -0.24 3.75
N PHE A 69 18.47 1.07 3.50
CA PHE A 69 18.76 1.56 2.15
C PHE A 69 20.08 0.97 1.64
N CYS A 70 20.12 0.68 0.35
CA CYS A 70 21.30 0.13 -0.31
C CYS A 70 22.54 1.03 -0.15
N PRO A 71 23.77 0.46 -0.20
CA PRO A 71 24.99 1.24 -0.20
C PRO A 71 24.97 2.35 -1.27
N GLY A 72 25.42 3.55 -0.92
CA GLY A 72 25.40 4.72 -1.81
C GLY A 72 24.12 5.56 -1.75
N VAL A 73 23.12 5.14 -0.98
CA VAL A 73 21.96 5.95 -0.58
C VAL A 73 22.14 6.39 0.87
N ARG A 74 21.83 7.65 1.15
CA ARG A 74 21.93 8.26 2.48
C ARG A 74 20.62 8.90 2.86
N SER A 75 20.39 8.96 4.17
CA SER A 75 19.23 9.58 4.79
C SER A 75 19.68 10.75 5.67
N PHE A 76 18.91 11.84 5.66
CA PHE A 76 19.15 13.03 6.47
C PHE A 76 17.84 13.47 7.16
N PRO A 77 17.86 13.94 8.42
CA PRO A 77 19.04 14.06 9.30
C PRO A 77 19.59 12.72 9.79
N GLN A 78 18.80 11.67 9.73
CA GLN A 78 19.16 10.32 10.17
C GLN A 78 18.30 9.29 9.45
N GLU A 79 18.69 8.01 9.54
CA GLU A 79 17.92 6.93 8.94
C GLU A 79 16.58 6.72 9.68
N PRO A 80 15.45 6.74 8.96
CA PRO A 80 14.16 6.41 9.56
C PRO A 80 14.05 4.91 9.78
N ARG A 81 13.18 4.53 10.73
CA ARG A 81 12.65 3.17 10.78
C ARG A 81 11.37 3.14 9.98
N THR A 82 11.24 2.16 9.09
CA THR A 82 10.11 2.05 8.17
C THR A 82 9.37 0.74 8.36
N TYR A 83 8.12 0.74 7.89
CA TYR A 83 7.30 -0.43 7.73
C TYR A 83 6.64 -0.34 6.36
N VAL A 84 6.85 -1.32 5.50
CA VAL A 84 6.28 -1.33 4.15
C VAL A 84 4.95 -2.07 4.22
N ALA A 85 3.85 -1.39 3.91
CA ALA A 85 2.60 -2.10 3.66
C ALA A 85 2.70 -2.72 2.27
N GLU A 86 2.72 -4.06 2.24
CA GLU A 86 3.08 -4.79 1.03
C GLU A 86 1.98 -4.73 -0.03
N GLN A 87 0.72 -4.85 0.37
CA GLN A 87 -0.34 -5.10 -0.61
C GLN A 87 -1.71 -4.61 -0.20
N LEU A 88 -2.37 -3.95 -1.15
CA LEU A 88 -3.82 -3.76 -1.14
C LEU A 88 -4.49 -4.96 -1.82
N LEU A 89 -5.61 -5.42 -1.26
CA LEU A 89 -6.40 -6.52 -1.79
C LEU A 89 -7.85 -6.06 -1.98
N VAL A 90 -8.52 -6.55 -3.02
CA VAL A 90 -9.98 -6.52 -3.14
C VAL A 90 -10.51 -7.88 -2.78
N PHE A 91 -11.29 -7.96 -1.70
CA PHE A 91 -11.89 -9.20 -1.23
C PHE A 91 -13.41 -9.18 -1.46
N GLU A 92 -13.91 -10.22 -2.10
CA GLU A 92 -15.33 -10.49 -2.34
C GLU A 92 -15.79 -11.64 -1.43
N PRO A 93 -16.42 -11.35 -0.28
CA PRO A 93 -16.72 -12.37 0.72
C PRO A 93 -17.68 -13.46 0.24
N SER A 94 -18.64 -13.09 -0.61
CA SER A 94 -19.67 -13.98 -1.16
C SER A 94 -19.13 -15.03 -2.13
N GLN A 95 -18.00 -14.75 -2.76
CA GLN A 95 -17.34 -15.66 -3.71
C GLN A 95 -16.04 -16.25 -3.15
N ASP A 96 -15.69 -15.91 -1.90
CA ASP A 96 -14.41 -16.23 -1.27
C ASP A 96 -13.21 -15.99 -2.20
N ARG A 97 -13.17 -14.79 -2.77
CA ARG A 97 -12.24 -14.43 -3.84
C ARG A 97 -11.50 -13.16 -3.51
N VAL A 98 -10.22 -13.10 -3.84
CA VAL A 98 -9.39 -11.92 -3.63
C VAL A 98 -8.61 -11.56 -4.89
N ARG A 99 -8.38 -10.28 -5.12
CA ARG A 99 -7.46 -9.77 -6.16
C ARG A 99 -6.44 -8.85 -5.52
N VAL A 100 -5.19 -8.98 -5.96
CA VAL A 100 -4.13 -8.02 -5.61
C VAL A 100 -4.40 -6.72 -6.35
N LEU A 101 -4.31 -5.60 -5.64
CA LEU A 101 -4.29 -4.27 -6.24
C LEU A 101 -2.87 -3.75 -6.40
N SER A 102 -2.60 -3.19 -7.57
CA SER A 102 -1.39 -2.41 -7.83
C SER A 102 -1.77 -0.98 -8.23
N GLN A 103 -1.17 0.01 -7.57
CA GLN A 103 -1.29 1.40 -8.01
C GLN A 103 -0.20 1.68 -9.03
N ALA A 104 -0.58 1.88 -10.29
CA ALA A 104 0.37 2.00 -11.36
C ALA A 104 -0.19 2.74 -12.57
N ASP A 105 0.67 3.18 -13.48
CA ASP A 105 0.25 3.81 -14.73
C ASP A 105 -0.25 2.83 -15.79
N HIS A 106 0.08 1.54 -15.68
CA HIS A 106 -0.41 0.50 -16.58
C HIS A 106 -0.59 -0.84 -15.83
N PRO A 107 -1.64 -1.65 -16.13
CA PRO A 107 -1.90 -2.89 -15.39
C PRO A 107 -0.83 -3.98 -15.55
N GLN A 108 -0.33 -4.20 -16.78
CA GLN A 108 0.64 -5.28 -17.07
C GLN A 108 2.10 -4.80 -17.24
N HIS A 109 2.32 -3.64 -17.86
CA HIS A 109 3.64 -3.09 -18.15
C HIS A 109 3.87 -1.72 -17.50
N PRO A 110 3.72 -1.60 -16.17
CA PRO A 110 3.85 -0.32 -15.49
C PRO A 110 5.28 0.23 -15.56
N THR A 111 5.39 1.50 -15.94
CA THR A 111 6.64 2.26 -15.80
C THR A 111 6.66 3.03 -14.49
N ARG A 112 5.52 3.22 -13.84
CA ARG A 112 5.38 3.86 -12.53
C ARG A 112 4.56 2.98 -11.62
N ARG A 113 5.09 2.63 -10.45
CA ARG A 113 4.39 1.83 -9.42
C ARG A 113 4.46 2.54 -8.09
N VAL A 114 3.35 2.59 -7.37
CA VAL A 114 3.27 3.17 -6.03
C VAL A 114 3.15 2.06 -4.99
N GLN A 115 3.84 2.25 -3.87
CA GLN A 115 3.76 1.43 -2.66
C GLN A 115 3.59 2.35 -1.45
N TRP A 116 2.97 1.82 -0.39
CA TRP A 116 2.75 2.57 0.83
C TRP A 116 3.75 2.15 1.90
N MET A 117 4.41 3.13 2.49
CA MET A 117 5.45 2.92 3.50
C MET A 117 5.20 3.85 4.68
N TYR A 118 5.14 3.29 5.88
CA TYR A 118 5.19 4.06 7.11
C TYR A 118 6.65 4.42 7.43
N SER A 119 6.87 5.65 7.90
CA SER A 119 8.15 6.14 8.42
C SER A 119 7.93 6.67 9.83
N ASP A 120 8.77 6.25 10.78
CA ASP A 120 8.67 6.71 12.18
C ASP A 120 9.00 8.20 12.36
N ARG A 121 9.73 8.79 11.41
CA ARG A 121 10.18 10.18 11.42
C ARG A 121 10.27 10.76 10.01
N PRO A 122 10.32 12.10 9.86
CA PRO A 122 10.64 12.70 8.58
C PRO A 122 12.11 12.43 8.21
N ALA A 123 12.37 12.21 6.92
CA ALA A 123 13.71 12.01 6.40
C ALA A 123 13.81 12.35 4.91
N ARG A 124 14.95 12.88 4.49
CA ARG A 124 15.34 13.04 3.10
C ARG A 124 16.26 11.89 2.71
N VAL A 125 15.86 11.08 1.74
CA VAL A 125 16.61 9.90 1.28
C VAL A 125 17.10 10.16 -0.14
N GLN A 126 18.40 10.21 -0.33
CA GLN A 126 19.02 10.58 -1.60
C GLN A 126 20.26 9.73 -1.89
N GLY A 127 20.51 9.47 -3.18
CA GLY A 127 21.72 8.80 -3.64
C GLY A 127 21.41 7.73 -4.67
N ARG A 128 22.38 6.88 -4.96
CA ARG A 128 22.25 5.77 -5.92
C ARG A 128 22.79 4.51 -5.29
N CYS A 129 22.04 3.42 -5.43
CA CYS A 129 22.53 2.11 -5.04
C CYS A 129 23.80 1.76 -5.82
N GLN A 130 24.88 1.47 -5.11
CA GLN A 130 26.13 1.00 -5.72
C GLN A 130 25.87 -0.32 -6.45
N GLY A 131 26.40 -0.45 -7.68
CA GLY A 131 26.22 -1.64 -8.52
C GLY A 131 24.82 -1.80 -9.13
N LEU A 132 23.87 -0.89 -8.85
CA LEU A 132 22.53 -0.93 -9.40
C LEU A 132 22.18 0.39 -10.11
N ASN A 133 21.20 0.34 -11.03
CA ASN A 133 20.70 1.52 -11.71
C ASN A 133 19.51 2.17 -10.99
N THR A 134 19.41 1.97 -9.67
CA THR A 134 18.35 2.52 -8.82
C THR A 134 18.84 3.76 -8.08
N ARG A 135 18.16 4.88 -8.29
CA ARG A 135 18.39 6.16 -7.62
C ARG A 135 17.25 6.47 -6.65
N TYR A 136 17.59 7.02 -5.50
CA TYR A 136 16.63 7.53 -4.52
C TYR A 136 16.62 9.05 -4.55
N ASP A 137 15.42 9.59 -4.56
CA ASP A 137 15.11 11.01 -4.44
C ASP A 137 13.78 11.16 -3.69
N LEU A 138 13.77 10.76 -2.42
CA LEU A 138 12.56 10.60 -1.62
C LEU A 138 12.56 11.55 -0.42
N SER A 139 11.43 12.20 -0.18
CA SER A 139 11.18 12.98 1.04
C SER A 139 10.06 12.28 1.80
N LEU A 140 10.36 11.86 3.03
CA LEU A 140 9.45 11.17 3.91
C LEU A 140 8.93 12.14 4.97
N ARG A 141 7.63 12.08 5.23
CA ARG A 141 7.03 12.58 6.47
C ARG A 141 6.98 11.46 7.50
N ALA A 142 6.85 11.81 8.78
CA ALA A 142 6.40 10.85 9.78
C ALA A 142 5.00 10.32 9.39
N GLY A 143 4.76 9.04 9.63
CA GLY A 143 3.53 8.35 9.25
C GLY A 143 3.60 7.70 7.87
N TRP A 144 2.44 7.50 7.26
CA TRP A 144 2.29 6.84 5.96
C TRP A 144 2.67 7.73 4.80
N ASN A 145 3.48 7.19 3.89
CA ASN A 145 3.99 7.83 2.69
C ASN A 145 3.63 6.97 1.47
N ALA A 146 3.21 7.61 0.38
CA ALA A 146 3.12 6.96 -0.91
C ALA A 146 4.48 7.14 -1.63
N VAL A 147 5.15 6.03 -1.90
CA VAL A 147 6.47 5.97 -2.54
C VAL A 147 6.29 5.39 -3.93
N MET A 148 6.84 6.06 -4.93
CA MET A 148 6.75 5.65 -6.33
C MET A 148 8.11 5.24 -6.87
N THR A 149 8.14 4.08 -7.52
CA THR A 149 9.27 3.66 -8.35
C THR A 149 8.94 3.93 -9.81
N VAL A 150 9.83 4.66 -10.49
CA VAL A 150 9.73 5.01 -11.91
C VAL A 150 10.83 4.29 -12.67
N SER A 151 10.46 3.44 -13.63
CA SER A 151 11.37 2.80 -14.59
C SER A 151 11.59 3.72 -15.80
N ARG A 152 12.85 3.93 -16.16
CA ARG A 152 13.29 4.67 -17.36
C ARG A 152 14.44 3.92 -18.01
N SER A 153 14.22 3.32 -19.18
CA SER A 153 15.24 2.71 -20.06
C SER A 153 16.51 2.21 -19.34
N GLY A 154 16.36 1.17 -18.51
CA GLY A 154 17.48 0.54 -17.79
C GLY A 154 17.86 1.17 -16.45
N SER A 155 17.08 2.13 -15.95
CA SER A 155 17.26 2.78 -14.65
C SER A 155 15.94 2.90 -13.87
N PHE A 156 16.04 3.01 -12.55
CA PHE A 156 14.91 3.16 -11.65
C PHE A 156 15.11 4.40 -10.77
N VAL A 157 14.03 5.15 -10.53
CA VAL A 157 14.01 6.27 -9.59
C VAL A 157 12.93 6.06 -8.56
N VAL A 158 13.31 6.03 -7.28
CA VAL A 158 12.42 5.95 -6.13
C VAL A 158 12.20 7.36 -5.59
N ARG A 159 10.96 7.85 -5.60
CA ARG A 159 10.59 9.21 -5.19
C ARG A 159 9.21 9.24 -4.52
N GLY A 160 8.80 10.40 -4.01
CA GLY A 160 7.42 10.59 -3.54
C GLY A 160 6.43 10.35 -4.69
N ALA A 161 5.29 9.72 -4.39
CA ALA A 161 4.29 9.44 -5.40
C ALA A 161 3.60 10.71 -5.91
N GLU A 162 3.44 10.79 -7.23
CA GLU A 162 2.57 11.79 -7.85
C GLU A 162 1.11 11.34 -7.68
N PRO A 163 0.18 12.25 -7.35
CA PRO A 163 -1.24 11.91 -7.28
C PRO A 163 -1.77 11.41 -8.63
N GLY A 164 -2.88 10.65 -8.59
CA GLY A 164 -3.69 10.36 -9.78
C GLY A 164 -3.37 9.07 -10.52
N LEU A 165 -2.42 8.26 -10.07
CA LEU A 165 -2.26 6.91 -10.63
C LEU A 165 -3.46 6.02 -10.24
N PRO A 166 -4.08 5.31 -11.19
CA PRO A 166 -5.17 4.40 -10.92
C PRO A 166 -4.69 3.13 -10.20
N TYR A 167 -5.65 2.40 -9.64
CA TYR A 167 -5.45 1.04 -9.17
C TYR A 167 -5.90 0.04 -10.22
N TRP A 168 -5.13 -1.04 -10.33
CA TRP A 168 -5.42 -2.17 -11.20
C TRP A 168 -5.57 -3.42 -10.36
N ALA A 169 -6.66 -4.15 -10.57
CA ALA A 169 -6.88 -5.46 -9.99
C ALA A 169 -6.21 -6.52 -10.86
N GLY A 170 -5.39 -7.37 -10.25
CA GLY A 170 -4.84 -8.56 -10.89
C GLY A 170 -5.87 -9.68 -11.03
N GLU A 171 -5.39 -10.86 -11.41
CA GLU A 171 -6.22 -12.06 -11.53
C GLU A 171 -6.84 -12.47 -10.18
N PRO A 172 -8.07 -13.00 -10.18
CA PRO A 172 -8.70 -13.49 -8.98
C PRO A 172 -8.02 -14.75 -8.44
N LEU A 173 -7.85 -14.78 -7.13
CA LEU A 173 -7.38 -15.93 -6.35
C LEU A 173 -8.53 -16.43 -5.47
N SER A 174 -8.74 -17.75 -5.43
CA SER A 174 -9.80 -18.41 -4.66
C SER A 174 -9.38 -19.85 -4.30
N PRO A 175 -9.79 -20.39 -3.13
CA PRO A 175 -10.54 -19.75 -2.06
C PRO A 175 -9.64 -18.83 -1.20
N ALA A 176 -10.01 -17.56 -1.05
CA ALA A 176 -9.20 -16.54 -0.39
C ALA A 176 -8.91 -16.88 1.08
N ARG A 177 -9.90 -17.36 1.83
CA ARG A 177 -9.73 -17.78 3.23
C ARG A 177 -8.73 -18.92 3.42
N ARG A 178 -8.59 -19.78 2.41
CA ARG A 178 -7.62 -20.88 2.41
C ARG A 178 -6.22 -20.41 2.01
N LEU A 179 -6.13 -19.50 1.05
CA LEU A 179 -4.85 -18.95 0.56
C LEU A 179 -4.21 -17.99 1.57
N PHE A 180 -5.04 -17.24 2.31
CA PHE A 180 -4.59 -16.23 3.27
C PHE A 180 -5.23 -16.46 4.65
N PRO A 181 -4.98 -17.61 5.30
CA PRO A 181 -5.65 -17.98 6.54
C PRO A 181 -5.32 -17.02 7.69
N ALA A 182 -4.13 -16.42 7.70
CA ALA A 182 -3.74 -15.43 8.70
C ALA A 182 -4.57 -14.12 8.60
N LEU A 183 -5.03 -13.75 7.40
CA LEU A 183 -5.86 -12.56 7.20
C LEU A 183 -7.33 -12.77 7.52
N PHE A 184 -7.84 -14.00 7.36
CA PHE A 184 -9.28 -14.28 7.43
C PHE A 184 -9.69 -15.33 8.46
N GLY A 185 -8.73 -15.94 9.16
CA GLY A 185 -8.98 -16.94 10.19
C GLY A 185 -9.35 -16.32 11.56
N PRO A 186 -9.67 -17.15 12.56
CA PRO A 186 -10.05 -16.70 13.91
C PRO A 186 -9.00 -15.82 14.59
N GLN A 187 -7.73 -15.97 14.20
CA GLN A 187 -6.61 -15.19 14.73
C GLN A 187 -6.59 -13.74 14.20
N ALA A 188 -7.25 -13.45 13.07
CA ALA A 188 -7.37 -12.09 12.54
C ALA A 188 -8.19 -11.16 13.47
N ALA A 189 -9.03 -11.72 14.35
CA ALA A 189 -9.78 -10.99 15.35
C ALA A 189 -9.02 -10.78 16.69
N GLY A 190 -7.78 -11.25 16.79
CA GLY A 190 -7.06 -11.43 18.06
C GLY A 190 -5.76 -10.64 18.20
N GLY A 191 -5.65 -9.47 17.57
CA GLY A 191 -4.55 -8.54 17.83
C GLY A 191 -4.66 -7.97 19.25
N ARG A 192 -4.09 -8.67 20.23
CA ARG A 192 -3.70 -8.11 21.53
C ARG A 192 -2.45 -7.27 21.38
#